data_AF-A0A7D5I1H6-F1
#
_entry.id   AF-A0A7D5I1H6-F1
#
_cell.length_a   1.000
_cell.length_b   1.000
_cell.length_c   1.000
_cell.angle_alpha   90.00
_cell.angle_beta   90.00
_cell.angle_gamma   90.00
#
_symmetry.space_group_name_H-M   'P 1'
#
loop_
_entity.id
_entity.type
_entity.pdbx_description
1 polymer ?
#
loop_
_entity_poly.entity_id
_entity_poly.type
_entity_poly.pdbx_seq_one_letter_code
_entity_poly.pdbx_strand_id
1 'polypeptide(L)'
;MESRDQLSRENYQQAVKFAQQFADDVKQEYEREAEQRYQFEKAQFEQSELQNNAKKRPLARMTTLSLLAILLLGVAYYSFSGRYQVVQEGLNVHKDFQQQVNEAHGTSKNERYIISLQNQLRENPNNGDLWYELGQAYVLSNDFDSALVCYDNAQKLLGKKAAILGAVATARYYDNGQKMNKEISAMIDEALSLDKNESASLLLRASDGFLNNNYQQALDYWRKVLDGNDNAINRRAIIQSMEMTRQILEGQQGK
;
A
#
# COMPACT_ATOMS: atom_id res chain seq x y z
N MET A 1 64.61 -37.65 -4.98
CA MET A 1 63.94 -38.29 -3.84
C MET A 1 63.07 -39.39 -4.43
N GLU A 2 63.33 -40.65 -4.08
CA GLU A 2 62.51 -41.78 -4.52
C GLU A 2 61.08 -41.64 -4.01
N SER A 3 60.11 -42.11 -4.78
CA SER A 3 58.71 -42.08 -4.34
C SER A 3 58.50 -43.11 -3.23
N ARG A 4 57.54 -42.86 -2.34
CA ARG A 4 57.24 -43.78 -1.24
C ARG A 4 56.82 -45.18 -1.72
N ASP A 5 56.19 -45.29 -2.90
CA ASP A 5 55.88 -46.57 -3.55
C ASP A 5 57.15 -47.32 -4.00
N GLN A 6 58.15 -46.60 -4.50
CA GLN A 6 59.44 -47.18 -4.88
C GLN A 6 60.17 -47.73 -3.65
N LEU A 7 60.24 -46.95 -2.56
CA LEU A 7 60.83 -47.37 -1.29
C LEU A 7 60.14 -48.60 -0.69
N SER A 8 58.81 -48.67 -0.72
CA SER A 8 58.05 -49.82 -0.21
C SER A 8 58.35 -51.10 -1.00
N ARG A 9 58.45 -51.01 -2.34
CA ARG A 9 58.83 -52.14 -3.20
C ARG A 9 60.25 -52.62 -2.94
N GLU A 10 61.19 -51.70 -2.80
CA GLU A 10 62.59 -52.04 -2.52
C GLU A 10 62.74 -52.72 -1.16
N ASN A 11 62.07 -52.19 -0.13
CA ASN A 11 62.03 -52.81 1.19
C ASN A 11 61.47 -54.24 1.15
N TYR A 12 60.38 -54.46 0.40
CA TYR A 12 59.83 -55.81 0.21
C TYR A 12 60.82 -56.75 -0.48
N GLN A 13 61.47 -56.30 -1.56
CA GLN A 13 62.45 -57.12 -2.26
C GLN A 13 63.67 -57.47 -1.39
N GLN A 14 64.12 -56.53 -0.56
CA GLN A 14 65.18 -56.78 0.42
C GLN A 14 64.74 -57.79 1.48
N ALA A 15 63.52 -57.67 2.00
CA ALA A 15 62.96 -58.62 2.95
C ALA A 15 62.89 -60.05 2.37
N VAL A 16 62.41 -60.22 1.14
CA VAL A 16 62.36 -61.54 0.47
C VAL A 16 63.76 -62.11 0.24
N LYS A 17 64.75 -61.28 -0.14
CA LYS A 17 66.14 -61.73 -0.28
C LYS A 17 66.73 -62.16 1.06
N PHE A 18 66.47 -61.41 2.13
CA PHE A 18 66.92 -61.74 3.48
C PHE A 18 66.29 -63.05 3.99
N ALA A 19 65.03 -63.32 3.64
CA ALA A 19 64.33 -64.56 3.97
C ALA A 19 65.09 -65.82 3.49
N GLN A 20 65.87 -65.72 2.41
CA GLN A 20 66.65 -66.84 1.87
C GLN A 20 67.75 -67.36 2.80
N GLN A 21 68.11 -66.62 3.86
CA GLN A 21 69.15 -67.00 4.82
C GLN A 21 68.61 -67.87 5.97
N PHE A 22 67.30 -68.09 6.05
CA PHE A 22 66.65 -68.88 7.09
C PHE A 22 66.30 -70.30 6.61
N ALA A 23 66.06 -71.21 7.56
CA ALA A 23 65.51 -72.53 7.30
C ALA A 23 64.10 -72.44 6.68
N ASP A 24 63.68 -73.48 5.95
CA ASP A 24 62.50 -73.44 5.07
C ASP A 24 61.19 -73.09 5.78
N ASP A 25 61.02 -73.50 7.04
CA ASP A 25 59.86 -73.20 7.88
C ASP A 25 59.77 -71.71 8.22
N VAL A 26 60.88 -71.14 8.71
CA VAL A 26 60.99 -69.72 9.08
C VAL A 26 60.95 -68.82 7.85
N LYS A 27 61.55 -69.26 6.74
CA LYS A 27 61.55 -68.52 5.47
C LYS A 27 60.14 -68.29 4.95
N GLN A 28 59.30 -69.33 4.93
CA GLN A 28 57.93 -69.20 4.44
C GLN A 28 57.09 -68.26 5.30
N GLU A 29 57.28 -68.27 6.62
CA GLU A 29 56.59 -67.36 7.53
C GLU A 29 57.04 -65.90 7.29
N TYR A 30 58.34 -65.67 7.15
CA TYR A 30 58.90 -64.34 6.92
C TYR A 30 58.49 -63.75 5.55
N GLU A 31 58.47 -64.57 4.49
CA GLU A 31 58.00 -64.13 3.16
C GLU A 31 56.52 -63.72 3.19
N ARG A 32 55.67 -64.47 3.91
CA ARG A 32 54.25 -64.11 4.09
C ARG A 32 54.09 -62.81 4.87
N GLU A 33 54.86 -62.60 5.93
CA GLU A 33 54.79 -61.36 6.71
C GLU A 33 55.25 -60.16 5.87
N ALA A 34 56.33 -60.30 5.11
CA ALA A 34 56.82 -59.28 4.20
C ALA A 34 55.78 -58.92 3.14
N GLU A 35 55.12 -59.93 2.57
CA GLU A 35 54.05 -59.73 1.59
C GLU A 35 52.85 -59.01 2.22
N GLN A 36 52.42 -59.42 3.41
CA GLN A 36 51.31 -58.76 4.13
C GLN A 36 51.62 -57.30 4.42
N ARG A 37 52.84 -56.97 4.88
CA ARG A 37 53.26 -55.59 5.16
C ARG A 37 53.28 -54.75 3.88
N TYR A 38 53.78 -55.31 2.78
CA TYR A 38 53.80 -54.63 1.49
C TYR A 38 52.38 -54.36 0.97
N GLN A 39 51.48 -55.35 1.05
CA GLN A 39 50.07 -55.17 0.66
C GLN A 39 49.35 -54.16 1.55
N PHE A 40 49.62 -54.16 2.86
CA PHE A 40 49.06 -53.20 3.79
C PHE A 40 49.49 -51.76 3.47
N GLU A 41 50.79 -51.53 3.25
CA GLU A 41 51.29 -50.20 2.91
C GLU A 41 50.74 -49.70 1.56
N LYS A 42 50.62 -50.59 0.57
CA LYS A 42 50.00 -50.28 -0.72
C LYS A 42 48.53 -49.88 -0.58
N ALA A 43 47.74 -50.64 0.19
CA ALA A 43 46.33 -50.33 0.45
C ALA A 43 46.16 -49.00 1.19
N GLN A 44 47.06 -48.70 2.14
CA GLN A 44 47.03 -47.45 2.90
C GLN A 44 47.40 -46.24 2.02
N PHE A 45 48.33 -46.40 1.09
CA PHE A 45 48.70 -45.37 0.11
C PHE A 45 47.54 -45.08 -0.85
N GLU A 46 46.92 -46.11 -1.44
CA GLU A 46 45.75 -45.97 -2.32
C GLU A 46 44.61 -45.23 -1.59
N GLN A 47 44.35 -45.56 -0.32
CA GLN A 47 43.34 -44.86 0.48
C GLN A 47 43.71 -43.40 0.77
N SER A 48 44.99 -43.09 0.98
CA SER A 48 45.47 -41.72 1.23
C SER A 48 45.45 -40.81 -0.02
N GLU A 49 45.77 -41.34 -1.20
CA GLU A 49 45.66 -40.64 -2.48
C GLU A 49 44.20 -40.32 -2.83
N LEU A 50 43.28 -41.24 -2.51
CA LEU A 50 41.84 -41.03 -2.68
C LEU A 50 41.31 -39.94 -1.74
N GLN A 51 41.79 -39.86 -0.50
CA GLN A 51 41.40 -38.81 0.45
C GLN A 51 42.00 -37.44 0.12
N ASN A 52 43.24 -37.37 -0.35
CA ASN A 52 43.89 -36.10 -0.69
C ASN A 52 43.34 -35.44 -1.96
N ASN A 53 42.77 -36.21 -2.89
CA ASN A 53 42.02 -35.66 -4.03
C ASN A 53 40.65 -35.06 -3.66
N ALA A 54 40.11 -35.32 -2.46
CA ALA A 54 38.82 -34.78 -2.02
C ALA A 54 38.83 -33.27 -1.67
N LYS A 55 40.00 -32.62 -1.67
CA LYS A 55 40.14 -31.17 -1.46
C LYS A 55 39.97 -30.31 -2.71
N LYS A 56 39.82 -30.90 -3.91
CA LYS A 56 39.36 -30.19 -5.11
C LYS A 56 37.92 -30.61 -5.36
N ARG A 57 36.94 -29.81 -4.91
CA ARG A 57 35.50 -30.08 -5.15
C ARG A 57 35.02 -29.34 -6.41
N PRO A 58 35.14 -29.92 -7.63
CA PRO A 58 34.56 -29.33 -8.84
C PRO A 58 33.04 -29.26 -8.75
N LEU A 59 32.38 -30.17 -8.00
CA LEU A 59 30.92 -30.20 -7.87
C LEU A 59 30.36 -28.92 -7.23
N ALA A 60 30.99 -28.37 -6.18
CA ALA A 60 30.50 -27.14 -5.54
C ALA A 60 30.60 -25.94 -6.51
N ARG A 61 31.73 -25.81 -7.22
CA ARG A 61 31.91 -24.76 -8.25
C ARG A 61 30.97 -24.96 -9.43
N MET A 62 30.76 -26.19 -9.89
CA MET A 62 29.81 -26.49 -10.98
C MET A 62 28.38 -26.22 -10.55
N THR A 63 27.97 -26.58 -9.33
CA THR A 63 26.62 -26.27 -8.82
C THR A 63 26.38 -24.77 -8.69
N THR A 64 27.36 -23.99 -8.20
CA THR A 64 27.23 -22.53 -8.15
C THR A 64 27.19 -21.90 -9.55
N LEU A 65 27.99 -22.41 -10.50
CA LEU A 65 27.99 -21.92 -11.88
C LEU A 65 26.70 -22.30 -12.62
N SER A 66 26.16 -23.49 -12.39
CA SER A 66 24.87 -23.92 -12.93
C SER A 66 23.71 -23.10 -12.38
N LEU A 67 23.70 -22.81 -11.06
CA LEU A 67 22.69 -21.94 -10.45
C LEU A 67 22.76 -20.51 -11.02
N LEU A 68 23.98 -19.98 -11.20
CA LEU A 68 24.19 -18.67 -11.81
C LEU A 68 23.74 -18.65 -13.29
N ALA A 69 24.04 -19.71 -14.03
CA ALA A 69 23.62 -19.85 -15.43
C ALA A 69 22.09 -19.95 -15.57
N ILE A 70 21.41 -20.68 -14.68
CA ILE A 70 19.95 -20.77 -14.64
C ILE A 70 19.33 -19.39 -14.32
N LEU A 71 19.91 -18.65 -13.37
CA LEU A 71 19.48 -17.29 -13.05
C LEU A 71 19.64 -16.36 -14.25
N LEU A 72 20.80 -16.39 -14.91
CA LEU A 72 21.09 -15.57 -16.08
C LEU A 72 20.20 -15.92 -17.27
N LEU A 73 19.91 -17.20 -17.50
CA LEU A 73 18.97 -17.64 -18.51
C LEU A 73 17.54 -17.18 -18.20
N GLY A 74 17.12 -17.18 -16.93
CA GLY A 74 15.83 -16.65 -16.49
C GLY A 74 15.71 -15.15 -16.76
N VAL A 75 16.75 -14.37 -16.44
CA VAL A 75 16.81 -12.93 -16.72
C VAL A 75 16.83 -12.67 -18.23
N ALA A 76 17.62 -13.42 -19.00
CA ALA A 76 17.69 -13.28 -20.45
C ALA A 76 16.35 -13.63 -21.13
N TYR A 77 15.69 -14.70 -20.69
CA TYR A 77 14.36 -15.08 -21.15
C TYR A 77 13.32 -14.00 -20.82
N TYR A 78 13.35 -13.46 -19.60
CA TYR A 78 12.47 -12.36 -19.21
C TYR A 78 12.68 -11.11 -20.08
N SER A 79 13.93 -10.74 -20.35
CA SER A 79 14.29 -9.62 -21.23
C SER A 79 13.90 -9.86 -22.69
N PHE A 80 14.11 -11.06 -23.22
CA PHE A 80 13.74 -11.41 -24.61
C PHE A 80 12.23 -11.54 -24.81
N SER A 81 11.47 -11.89 -23.76
CA SER A 81 10.01 -12.03 -23.81
C SER A 81 9.25 -10.71 -24.01
N GLY A 82 9.94 -9.56 -24.05
CA GLY A 82 9.33 -8.23 -24.19
C GLY A 82 8.54 -7.76 -22.97
N ARG A 83 8.42 -8.59 -21.92
CA ARG A 83 7.67 -8.27 -20.69
C ARG A 83 8.22 -7.07 -19.93
N TYR A 84 9.51 -6.80 -20.05
CA TYR A 84 10.11 -5.58 -19.51
C TYR A 84 9.45 -4.31 -20.09
N GLN A 85 9.15 -4.32 -21.38
CA GLN A 85 8.51 -3.21 -22.07
C GLN A 85 7.05 -3.05 -21.64
N VAL A 86 6.33 -4.16 -21.46
CA VAL A 86 4.96 -4.19 -20.91
C VAL A 86 4.91 -3.63 -19.48
N VAL A 87 5.90 -3.95 -18.64
CA VAL A 87 5.97 -3.41 -17.27
C VAL A 87 6.24 -1.91 -17.28
N GLN A 88 7.13 -1.42 -18.16
CA GLN A 88 7.42 0.01 -18.29
C GLN A 88 6.23 0.79 -18.85
N GLU A 89 5.54 0.25 -19.85
CA GLU A 89 4.31 0.82 -20.39
C GLU A 89 3.19 0.82 -19.35
N GLY A 90 3.01 -0.26 -18.60
CA GLY A 90 2.08 -0.32 -17.47
C GLY A 90 2.41 0.70 -16.36
N LEU A 91 3.69 0.95 -16.09
CA LEU A 91 4.13 1.97 -15.13
C LEU A 91 3.80 3.39 -15.61
N ASN A 92 4.03 3.67 -16.90
CA ASN A 92 3.73 4.95 -17.50
C ASN A 92 2.22 5.18 -17.62
N VAL A 93 1.45 4.18 -18.04
CA VAL A 93 -0.02 4.22 -18.02
C VAL A 93 -0.56 4.42 -16.61
N HIS A 94 0.06 3.82 -15.59
CA HIS A 94 -0.34 4.06 -14.19
C HIS A 94 -0.02 5.49 -13.74
N LYS A 95 1.11 6.07 -14.16
CA LYS A 95 1.45 7.48 -13.88
C LYS A 95 0.52 8.44 -14.62
N ASP A 96 0.24 8.17 -15.90
CA ASP A 96 -0.68 8.96 -16.71
C ASP A 96 -2.12 8.83 -16.20
N PHE A 97 -2.52 7.65 -15.74
CA PHE A 97 -3.79 7.42 -15.06
C PHE A 97 -3.85 8.17 -13.73
N GLN A 98 -2.79 8.14 -12.90
CA GLN A 98 -2.74 8.96 -11.68
C GLN A 98 -2.77 10.46 -11.99
N GLN A 99 -2.06 10.91 -13.03
CA GLN A 99 -2.05 12.31 -13.45
C GLN A 99 -3.42 12.73 -14.00
N GLN A 100 -4.05 11.91 -14.84
CA GLN A 100 -5.42 12.14 -15.31
C GLN A 100 -6.43 12.06 -14.18
N VAL A 101 -6.27 11.17 -13.20
CA VAL A 101 -7.10 11.10 -11.99
C VAL A 101 -6.92 12.36 -11.14
N ASN A 102 -5.70 12.89 -11.00
CA ASN A 102 -5.43 14.14 -10.29
C ASN A 102 -5.95 15.38 -11.05
N GLU A 103 -5.92 15.38 -12.38
CA GLU A 103 -6.50 16.42 -13.23
C GLU A 103 -8.03 16.32 -13.32
N ALA A 104 -8.59 15.10 -13.20
CA ALA A 104 -10.03 14.81 -13.31
C ALA A 104 -10.77 14.79 -11.96
N HIS A 105 -10.07 14.68 -10.82
CA HIS A 105 -10.69 14.76 -9.49
C HIS A 105 -10.86 16.24 -9.08
N GLY A 106 -12.04 16.57 -8.56
CA GLY A 106 -12.59 17.92 -8.42
C GLY A 106 -11.74 18.97 -7.67
N THR A 107 -10.62 18.59 -7.05
CA THR A 107 -9.65 19.47 -6.40
C THR A 107 -9.13 20.53 -7.37
N SER A 108 -8.70 20.17 -8.58
CA SER A 108 -8.17 21.14 -9.56
C SER A 108 -9.26 22.11 -10.09
N LYS A 109 -10.50 21.63 -10.24
CA LYS A 109 -11.63 22.48 -10.67
C LYS A 109 -12.05 23.44 -9.56
N ASN A 110 -12.14 22.96 -8.32
CA ASN A 110 -12.50 23.77 -7.18
C ASN A 110 -11.40 24.81 -6.86
N GLU A 111 -10.13 24.44 -6.95
CA GLU A 111 -8.99 25.38 -6.83
C GLU A 111 -9.07 26.51 -7.85
N ARG A 112 -9.30 26.20 -9.13
CA ARG A 112 -9.50 27.23 -10.17
C ARG A 112 -10.71 28.11 -9.87
N TYR A 113 -11.78 27.55 -9.34
CA TYR A 113 -12.98 28.30 -8.96
C TYR A 113 -12.71 29.23 -7.77
N ILE A 114 -12.00 28.76 -6.73
CA ILE A 114 -11.52 29.58 -5.62
C ILE A 114 -10.69 30.76 -6.12
N ILE A 115 -9.71 30.52 -7.00
CA ILE A 115 -8.87 31.59 -7.57
C ILE A 115 -9.73 32.58 -8.35
N SER A 116 -10.70 32.10 -9.12
CA SER A 116 -11.62 32.97 -9.86
C SER A 116 -12.45 33.86 -8.94
N LEU A 117 -13.02 33.30 -7.87
CA LEU A 117 -13.80 34.06 -6.88
C LEU A 117 -12.94 35.07 -6.14
N GLN A 118 -11.72 34.71 -5.75
CA GLN A 118 -10.75 35.62 -5.14
C GLN A 118 -10.41 36.79 -6.07
N ASN A 119 -10.19 36.54 -7.37
CA ASN A 119 -9.93 37.61 -8.34
C ASN A 119 -11.12 38.57 -8.44
N GLN A 120 -12.35 38.04 -8.53
CA GLN A 120 -13.56 38.87 -8.57
C GLN A 120 -13.73 39.70 -7.29
N LEU A 121 -13.39 39.15 -6.12
CA LEU A 121 -13.42 39.88 -4.85
C LEU A 121 -12.31 40.92 -4.72
N ARG A 122 -11.17 40.78 -5.41
CA ARG A 122 -10.17 41.85 -5.50
C ARG A 122 -10.69 43.05 -6.29
N GLU A 123 -11.49 42.80 -7.33
CA GLU A 123 -12.13 43.85 -8.12
C GLU A 123 -13.31 44.48 -7.38
N ASN A 124 -14.12 43.68 -6.68
CA ASN A 124 -15.26 44.14 -5.90
C ASN A 124 -15.34 43.46 -4.52
N PRO A 125 -14.64 43.98 -3.50
CA PRO A 125 -14.58 43.36 -2.16
C PRO A 125 -15.89 43.45 -1.38
N ASN A 126 -16.84 44.29 -1.81
CA ASN A 126 -18.13 44.48 -1.15
C ASN A 126 -19.24 43.59 -1.72
N ASN A 127 -18.90 42.60 -2.55
CA ASN A 127 -19.86 41.65 -3.07
C ASN A 127 -20.05 40.49 -2.06
N GLY A 128 -21.12 40.59 -1.26
CA GLY A 128 -21.41 39.59 -0.23
C GLY A 128 -21.78 38.21 -0.78
N ASP A 129 -22.38 38.13 -1.97
CA ASP A 129 -22.73 36.85 -2.58
C ASP A 129 -21.47 36.09 -3.04
N LEU A 130 -20.45 36.80 -3.56
CA LEU A 130 -19.15 36.21 -3.89
C LEU A 130 -18.40 35.72 -2.64
N TRP A 131 -18.51 36.43 -1.52
CA TRP A 131 -17.96 35.94 -0.24
C TRP A 131 -18.66 34.66 0.21
N TYR A 132 -19.98 34.56 0.04
CA TYR A 132 -20.72 33.33 0.36
C TYR A 132 -20.30 32.17 -0.55
N GLU A 133 -20.20 32.39 -1.87
CA GLU A 133 -19.72 31.38 -2.81
C GLU A 133 -18.29 30.93 -2.52
N LEU A 134 -17.39 31.86 -2.19
CA LEU A 134 -16.01 31.54 -1.83
C LEU A 134 -15.96 30.67 -0.56
N GLY A 135 -16.80 30.97 0.43
CA GLY A 135 -16.95 30.12 1.61
C GLY A 135 -17.37 28.70 1.27
N GLN A 136 -18.36 28.53 0.39
CA GLN A 136 -18.78 27.20 -0.07
C GLN A 136 -17.66 26.44 -0.79
N ALA A 137 -16.90 27.14 -1.65
CA ALA A 137 -15.76 26.54 -2.34
C ALA A 137 -14.66 26.10 -1.36
N TYR A 138 -14.39 26.88 -0.30
CA TYR A 138 -13.44 26.47 0.74
C TYR A 138 -13.92 25.27 1.56
N VAL A 139 -15.22 25.17 1.90
CA VAL A 139 -15.78 23.97 2.53
C VAL A 139 -15.56 22.72 1.68
N LEU A 140 -15.72 22.82 0.35
CA LEU A 140 -15.44 21.69 -0.57
C LEU A 140 -13.97 21.26 -0.58
N SER A 141 -13.05 22.16 -0.25
CA SER A 141 -11.63 21.87 -0.07
C SER A 141 -11.26 21.44 1.36
N ASN A 142 -12.23 21.29 2.26
CA ASN A 142 -12.05 21.08 3.71
C ASN A 142 -11.25 22.19 4.42
N ASP A 143 -11.18 23.39 3.84
CA ASP A 143 -10.57 24.56 4.47
C ASP A 143 -11.64 25.36 5.23
N PHE A 144 -12.02 24.83 6.40
CA PHE A 144 -13.13 25.39 7.17
C PHE A 144 -12.81 26.75 7.79
N ASP A 145 -11.55 27.00 8.15
CA ASP A 145 -11.11 28.29 8.67
C ASP A 145 -11.31 29.41 7.64
N SER A 146 -10.82 29.21 6.41
CA SER A 146 -11.02 30.17 5.32
C SER A 146 -12.50 30.33 5.00
N ALA A 147 -13.28 29.25 5.02
CA ALA A 147 -14.72 29.30 4.78
C ALA A 147 -15.45 30.18 5.81
N LEU A 148 -15.13 30.04 7.10
CA LEU A 148 -15.74 30.84 8.17
C LEU A 148 -15.42 32.33 8.05
N VAL A 149 -14.20 32.68 7.65
CA VAL A 149 -13.84 34.09 7.34
C VAL A 149 -14.67 34.62 6.18
N CYS A 150 -14.88 33.82 5.13
CA CYS A 150 -15.69 34.21 3.99
C CYS A 150 -17.16 34.42 4.39
N TYR A 151 -17.73 33.52 5.19
CA TYR A 151 -19.11 33.65 5.67
C TYR A 151 -19.31 34.85 6.61
N ASP A 152 -18.32 35.20 7.44
CA ASP A 152 -18.37 36.42 8.25
C ASP A 152 -18.44 37.69 7.37
N ASN A 153 -17.64 37.76 6.31
CA ASN A 153 -17.72 38.86 5.34
C ASN A 153 -19.07 38.88 4.60
N ALA A 154 -19.55 37.72 4.16
CA ALA A 154 -20.87 37.59 3.54
C ALA A 154 -21.99 38.09 4.48
N GLN A 155 -21.95 37.71 5.77
CA GLN A 155 -22.94 38.13 6.76
C GLN A 155 -22.89 39.64 7.03
N LYS A 156 -21.69 40.24 7.05
CA LYS A 156 -21.53 41.70 7.23
C LYS A 156 -22.15 42.49 6.07
N LEU A 157 -22.05 41.98 4.84
CA LEU A 157 -22.52 42.66 3.63
C LEU A 157 -23.98 42.37 3.30
N LEU A 158 -24.43 41.14 3.52
CA LEU A 158 -25.78 40.66 3.17
C LEU A 158 -26.75 40.68 4.35
N GLY A 159 -26.23 40.89 5.56
CA GLY A 159 -26.98 40.71 6.80
C GLY A 159 -27.13 39.24 7.18
N LYS A 160 -27.85 39.02 8.28
CA LYS A 160 -28.13 37.69 8.82
C LYS A 160 -29.18 36.98 7.95
N LYS A 161 -28.77 35.96 7.20
CA LYS A 161 -29.62 35.16 6.32
C LYS A 161 -29.59 33.68 6.74
N ALA A 162 -30.69 32.98 6.55
CA ALA A 162 -30.81 31.55 6.87
C ALA A 162 -29.70 30.71 6.21
N ALA A 163 -29.48 30.90 4.90
CA ALA A 163 -28.46 30.17 4.14
C ALA A 163 -27.03 30.38 4.68
N ILE A 164 -26.70 31.61 5.13
CA ILE A 164 -25.37 31.89 5.71
C ILE A 164 -25.22 31.17 7.06
N LEU A 165 -26.26 31.20 7.91
CA LEU A 165 -26.23 30.48 9.19
C LEU A 165 -26.12 28.97 9.01
N GLY A 166 -26.87 28.39 8.05
CA GLY A 166 -26.77 26.98 7.70
C GLY A 166 -25.38 26.59 7.19
N ALA A 167 -24.77 27.43 6.35
CA ALA A 167 -23.42 27.21 5.85
C ALA A 167 -22.34 27.33 6.94
N VAL A 168 -22.45 28.31 7.85
CA VAL A 168 -21.57 28.44 9.02
C VAL A 168 -21.71 27.24 9.96
N ALA A 169 -22.94 26.82 10.26
CA ALA A 169 -23.20 25.64 11.09
C ALA A 169 -22.58 24.38 10.47
N THR A 170 -22.68 24.23 9.14
CA THR A 170 -22.07 23.14 8.39
C THR A 170 -20.55 23.17 8.51
N ALA A 171 -19.90 24.31 8.24
CA ALA A 171 -18.45 24.44 8.37
C ALA A 171 -17.98 24.13 9.81
N ARG A 172 -18.66 24.67 10.83
CA ARG A 172 -18.36 24.40 12.25
C ARG A 172 -18.55 22.93 12.63
N TYR A 173 -19.55 22.25 12.07
CA TYR A 173 -19.78 20.83 12.34
C TYR A 173 -18.64 19.95 11.82
N TYR A 174 -18.19 20.18 10.59
CA TYR A 174 -17.07 19.43 10.01
C TYR A 174 -15.75 19.76 10.70
N ASP A 175 -15.50 21.05 11.00
CA ASP A 175 -14.35 21.50 11.79
C ASP A 175 -14.34 20.87 13.20
N ASN A 176 -15.51 20.71 13.83
CA ASN A 176 -15.68 20.02 15.11
C ASN A 176 -15.69 18.48 15.01
N GLY A 177 -15.11 17.92 13.95
CA GLY A 177 -14.97 16.46 13.78
C GLY A 177 -16.31 15.74 13.65
N GLN A 178 -17.29 16.39 13.00
CA GLN A 178 -18.64 15.86 12.74
C GLN A 178 -19.38 15.50 14.04
N LYS A 179 -19.25 16.35 15.05
CA LYS A 179 -19.97 16.22 16.33
C LYS A 179 -20.90 17.40 16.52
N MET A 180 -22.20 17.11 16.62
CA MET A 180 -23.19 18.11 16.98
C MET A 180 -22.92 18.62 18.41
N ASN A 181 -22.90 19.93 18.58
CA ASN A 181 -22.79 20.58 19.88
C ASN A 181 -23.90 21.63 20.06
N LYS A 182 -24.01 22.23 21.25
CA LYS A 182 -25.08 23.20 21.55
C LYS A 182 -25.02 24.44 20.67
N GLU A 183 -23.82 24.91 20.33
CA GLU A 183 -23.61 26.10 19.52
C GLU A 183 -24.05 25.87 18.06
N ILE A 184 -23.58 24.77 17.46
CA ILE A 184 -23.97 24.35 16.10
C ILE A 184 -25.48 24.12 16.03
N SER A 185 -26.06 23.43 17.01
CA SER A 185 -27.52 23.23 17.06
C SER A 185 -28.28 24.55 17.12
N ALA A 186 -27.82 25.51 17.93
CA ALA A 186 -28.46 26.82 18.02
C ALA A 186 -28.40 27.59 16.69
N MET A 187 -27.29 27.51 15.97
CA MET A 187 -27.17 28.12 14.62
C MET A 187 -28.14 27.48 13.63
N ILE A 188 -28.26 26.15 13.63
CA ILE A 188 -29.22 25.41 12.81
C ILE A 188 -30.65 25.83 13.16
N ASP A 189 -30.99 25.86 14.45
CA ASP A 189 -32.33 26.21 14.91
C ASP A 189 -32.69 27.66 14.53
N GLU A 190 -31.70 28.56 14.60
CA GLU A 190 -31.87 29.93 14.14
C GLU A 190 -32.04 30.03 12.62
N ALA A 191 -31.23 29.32 11.83
CA ALA A 191 -31.38 29.25 10.38
C ALA A 191 -32.78 28.76 9.99
N LEU A 192 -33.26 27.69 10.62
CA LEU A 192 -34.59 27.12 10.38
C LEU A 192 -35.74 28.00 10.89
N SER A 193 -35.47 28.89 11.85
CA SER A 193 -36.45 29.89 12.28
C SER A 193 -36.64 30.99 11.24
N LEU A 194 -35.57 31.34 10.51
CA LEU A 194 -35.59 32.32 9.42
C LEU A 194 -36.16 31.71 8.13
N ASP A 195 -35.78 30.48 7.82
CA ASP A 195 -36.31 29.71 6.70
C ASP A 195 -36.46 28.24 7.08
N LYS A 196 -37.70 27.77 7.23
CA LYS A 196 -38.03 26.40 7.62
C LYS A 196 -37.56 25.35 6.60
N ASN A 197 -37.32 25.77 5.36
CA ASN A 197 -36.90 24.92 4.26
C ASN A 197 -35.41 25.11 3.92
N GLU A 198 -34.62 25.74 4.81
CA GLU A 198 -33.19 25.96 4.58
C GLU A 198 -32.44 24.63 4.43
N SER A 199 -31.97 24.40 3.21
CA SER A 199 -31.46 23.13 2.74
C SER A 199 -30.24 22.63 3.51
N ALA A 200 -29.26 23.50 3.79
CA ALA A 200 -28.00 23.09 4.42
C ALA A 200 -28.24 22.61 5.86
N SER A 201 -29.05 23.35 6.63
CA SER A 201 -29.44 23.02 8.00
C SER A 201 -30.19 21.69 8.08
N LEU A 202 -31.17 21.49 7.18
CA LEU A 202 -31.93 20.22 7.13
C LEU A 202 -31.04 19.05 6.72
N LEU A 203 -30.15 19.23 5.73
CA LEU A 203 -29.20 18.19 5.30
C LEU A 203 -28.16 17.86 6.38
N LEU A 204 -27.73 18.87 7.14
CA LEU A 204 -26.81 18.68 8.26
C LEU A 204 -27.46 17.87 9.38
N ARG A 205 -28.71 18.19 9.74
CA ARG A 205 -29.49 17.39 10.70
C ARG A 205 -29.71 15.95 10.22
N ALA A 206 -29.94 15.75 8.92
CA ALA A 206 -30.08 14.42 8.35
C ALA A 206 -28.77 13.62 8.43
N SER A 207 -27.65 14.26 8.06
CA SER A 207 -26.31 13.66 8.10
C SER A 207 -25.88 13.27 9.52
N ASP A 208 -26.06 14.17 10.49
CA ASP A 208 -25.78 13.89 11.90
C ASP A 208 -26.67 12.76 12.43
N GLY A 209 -27.97 12.77 12.11
CA GLY A 209 -28.88 11.69 12.46
C GLY A 209 -28.43 10.34 11.90
N PHE A 210 -28.02 10.30 10.62
CA PHE A 210 -27.55 9.07 9.99
C PHE A 210 -26.25 8.56 10.64
N LEU A 211 -25.26 9.43 10.86
CA LEU A 211 -23.97 9.07 11.47
C LEU A 211 -24.12 8.55 12.91
N ASN A 212 -25.12 9.02 13.64
CA ASN A 212 -25.40 8.59 14.99
C ASN A 212 -26.44 7.43 15.08
N ASN A 213 -26.73 6.75 13.97
CA ASN A 213 -27.70 5.66 13.85
C ASN A 213 -29.17 6.06 14.17
N ASN A 214 -29.47 7.36 14.21
CA ASN A 214 -30.82 7.88 14.33
C ASN A 214 -31.50 7.91 12.94
N TYR A 215 -31.63 6.74 12.30
CA TYR A 215 -32.06 6.62 10.91
C TYR A 215 -33.44 7.20 10.64
N GLN A 216 -34.38 7.04 11.58
CA GLN A 216 -35.73 7.61 11.44
C GLN A 216 -35.67 9.14 11.35
N GLN A 217 -34.87 9.76 12.21
CA GLN A 217 -34.66 11.21 12.20
C GLN A 217 -33.99 11.67 10.89
N ALA A 218 -32.99 10.93 10.40
CA ALA A 218 -32.34 11.22 9.13
C ALA A 218 -33.35 11.21 7.95
N LEU A 219 -34.20 10.18 7.89
CA LEU A 219 -35.28 10.06 6.90
C LEU A 219 -36.28 11.22 6.98
N ASP A 220 -36.66 11.64 8.18
CA ASP A 220 -37.60 12.75 8.36
C ASP A 220 -37.02 14.08 7.87
N TYR A 221 -35.73 14.34 8.11
CA TYR A 221 -35.07 15.55 7.62
C TYR A 221 -34.84 15.52 6.11
N TRP A 222 -34.39 14.40 5.54
CA TRP A 222 -34.29 14.28 4.08
C TRP A 222 -35.62 14.46 3.37
N ARG A 223 -36.73 13.96 3.95
CA ARG A 223 -38.08 14.24 3.43
C ARG A 223 -38.36 15.74 3.40
N LYS A 224 -38.10 16.46 4.51
CA LYS A 224 -38.28 17.93 4.55
C LYS A 224 -37.45 18.65 3.50
N VAL A 225 -36.22 18.20 3.25
CA VAL A 225 -35.36 18.75 2.18
C VAL A 225 -36.04 18.57 0.81
N LEU A 226 -36.59 17.39 0.55
CA LEU A 226 -37.28 17.10 -0.71
C LEU A 226 -38.63 17.83 -0.84
N ASP A 227 -39.30 18.13 0.26
CA ASP A 227 -40.53 18.93 0.24
C ASP A 227 -40.25 20.40 -0.11
N GLY A 228 -38.99 20.85 0.02
CA GLY A 228 -38.51 22.15 -0.42
C GLY A 228 -38.34 22.27 -1.94
N ASN A 229 -38.32 23.53 -2.42
CA ASN A 229 -38.20 23.89 -3.84
C ASN A 229 -36.77 24.32 -4.24
N ASP A 230 -35.76 23.92 -3.47
CA ASP A 230 -34.37 24.26 -3.80
C ASP A 230 -33.86 23.38 -4.96
N ASN A 231 -33.73 24.02 -6.12
CA ASN A 231 -33.27 23.38 -7.35
C ASN A 231 -31.76 23.06 -7.36
N ALA A 232 -30.98 23.68 -6.46
CA ALA A 232 -29.54 23.39 -6.35
C ALA A 232 -29.29 22.01 -5.72
N ILE A 233 -30.29 21.44 -5.05
CA ILE A 233 -30.17 20.15 -4.37
C ILE A 233 -30.13 18.99 -5.37
N ASN A 234 -29.17 18.09 -5.17
CA ASN A 234 -29.18 16.79 -5.85
C ASN A 234 -30.24 15.86 -5.23
N ARG A 235 -31.50 16.04 -5.64
CA ARG A 235 -32.65 15.27 -5.14
C ARG A 235 -32.47 13.76 -5.32
N ARG A 236 -31.80 13.33 -6.41
CA ARG A 236 -31.50 11.91 -6.66
C ARG A 236 -30.60 11.32 -5.57
N ALA A 237 -29.54 12.02 -5.20
CA ALA A 237 -28.62 11.56 -4.16
C ALA A 237 -29.31 11.44 -2.79
N ILE A 238 -30.23 12.36 -2.47
CA ILE A 238 -31.04 12.28 -1.25
C ILE A 238 -31.94 11.04 -1.27
N ILE A 239 -32.66 10.81 -2.37
CA ILE A 239 -33.55 9.64 -2.50
C ILE A 239 -32.74 8.34 -2.34
N GLN A 240 -31.57 8.24 -2.95
CA GLN A 240 -30.68 7.09 -2.79
C GLN A 240 -30.22 6.91 -1.34
N SER A 241 -29.86 8.00 -0.65
CA SER A 241 -29.48 7.97 0.77
C SER A 241 -30.64 7.50 1.66
N MET A 242 -31.87 7.94 1.36
CA MET A 242 -33.07 7.49 2.05
C MET A 242 -33.34 6.00 1.81
N GLU A 243 -33.21 5.50 0.58
CA GLU A 243 -33.38 4.08 0.26
C GLU A 243 -32.38 3.19 1.02
N MET A 244 -31.11 3.55 0.98
CA MET A 244 -30.06 2.85 1.74
C MET A 244 -30.39 2.83 3.25
N THR A 245 -30.81 3.97 3.79
CA THR A 245 -31.14 4.11 5.21
C THR A 245 -32.34 3.27 5.63
N ARG A 246 -33.36 3.14 4.77
CA ARG A 246 -34.50 2.24 5.01
C ARG A 246 -34.08 0.77 5.05
N GLN A 247 -33.22 0.33 4.13
CA GLN A 247 -32.70 -1.04 4.14
C GLN A 247 -31.94 -1.37 5.42
N ILE A 248 -31.13 -0.42 5.93
CA ILE A 248 -30.44 -0.58 7.21
C ILE A 248 -31.44 -0.71 8.36
N LEU A 249 -32.46 0.17 8.39
CA LEU A 249 -33.48 0.17 9.44
C LEU A 249 -34.30 -1.13 9.46
N GLU A 250 -34.71 -1.64 8.29
CA GLU A 250 -35.43 -2.92 8.14
C GLU A 250 -34.56 -4.09 8.61
N GLY A 251 -33.27 -4.10 8.24
CA GLY A 251 -32.31 -5.12 8.67
C GLY A 251 -32.04 -5.15 10.19
N GLN A 252 -32.30 -4.05 10.90
CA GLN A 252 -32.22 -3.99 12.36
C GLN A 252 -33.49 -4.49 13.06
N GLN A 253 -34.64 -4.37 12.41
CA GLN A 253 -35.94 -4.81 12.95
C GLN A 253 -36.22 -6.30 12.71
N GLY A 254 -35.55 -6.91 11.72
CA GLY A 254 -35.67 -8.34 11.41
C GLY A 254 -34.74 -9.26 12.21
N LYS A 255 -34.01 -8.75 13.21
CA LYS A 255 -33.13 -9.51 14.12
C LYS A 255 -33.72 -9.50 15.54
#